data_AF-A0A5J4UQT9-F1
#
_entry.id   AF-A0A5J4UQT9-F1
#
_cell.length_a   1.000
_cell.length_b   1.000
_cell.length_c   1.000
_cell.angle_alpha   90.00
_cell.angle_beta   90.00
_cell.angle_gamma   90.00
#
_symmetry.space_group_name_H-M   'P 1'
#
loop_
_entity.id
_entity.type
_entity.pdbx_description
1 polymer ?
#
loop_
_entity_poly.entity_id
_entity_poly.type
_entity_poly.pdbx_seq_one_letter_code
_entity_poly.pdbx_strand_id
1 'polypeptide(L)'
;MLDFFKDQDSGGFYHKTPITCLTAVFHKVDASGKPRKKVITVLSNIYNHTASFVIMAIERMFKSDFLKDIETVRWWSDGGPHFKNKQLIWALLNEDPVLPGVSFEVNFRVSYHGKGEPDEIFGEYMQMLTKNLPQEGITSLQQLVTHLKFVSLQQASLFGDPDKEHEVIVFNLPRFDTIAYYLLIDQLKKYHSFFARDGKTVAKTLTGISDKDEEIIEMESDEKKIKGTPKRSTARIITE
;
A
#
# COMPACT_ATOMS: atom_id res chain seq x y z
N MET A 1 -28.21 20.68 -17.46
CA MET A 1 -28.30 20.11 -16.10
C MET A 1 -28.08 18.62 -16.28
N LEU A 2 -26.84 18.17 -16.07
CA LEU A 2 -26.35 16.83 -16.45
C LEU A 2 -26.38 15.92 -15.21
N ASP A 3 -27.13 14.84 -15.30
CA ASP A 3 -27.25 13.81 -14.28
C ASP A 3 -25.92 13.08 -14.04
N PHE A 4 -25.42 13.19 -12.81
CA PHE A 4 -24.20 12.58 -12.31
C PHE A 4 -24.50 11.34 -11.44
N PHE A 5 -25.41 10.49 -11.89
CA PHE A 5 -25.63 9.17 -11.31
C PHE A 5 -25.46 8.11 -12.39
N LYS A 6 -24.20 7.76 -12.69
CA LYS A 6 -23.93 6.43 -13.24
C LYS A 6 -23.99 5.47 -12.06
N ASP A 7 -25.11 4.78 -11.93
CA ASP A 7 -25.17 3.52 -11.22
C ASP A 7 -23.98 2.66 -11.67
N GLN A 8 -23.14 2.27 -10.72
CA GLN A 8 -22.22 1.15 -10.94
C GLN A 8 -23.09 -0.08 -11.06
N ASP A 9 -23.43 -0.42 -12.30
CA ASP A 9 -24.18 -1.61 -12.63
C ASP A 9 -23.37 -2.82 -12.13
N SER A 10 -23.79 -3.36 -10.98
CA SER A 10 -23.06 -4.38 -10.22
C SER A 10 -22.82 -5.66 -11.02
N GLY A 11 -23.55 -5.86 -12.14
CA GLY A 11 -23.33 -6.94 -13.11
C GLY A 11 -22.02 -6.83 -13.90
N GLY A 12 -21.57 -5.62 -14.24
CA GLY A 12 -20.36 -5.41 -15.06
C GLY A 12 -19.04 -5.76 -14.36
N PHE A 13 -19.05 -5.81 -13.02
CA PHE A 13 -17.88 -6.18 -12.20
C PHE A 13 -17.51 -7.66 -12.37
N TYR A 14 -18.47 -8.53 -12.68
CA TYR A 14 -18.26 -9.98 -12.75
C TYR A 14 -17.60 -10.47 -14.05
N HIS A 15 -17.45 -9.60 -15.06
CA HIS A 15 -16.79 -9.94 -16.33
C HIS A 15 -15.31 -9.55 -16.38
N LYS A 16 -14.81 -8.80 -15.38
CA LYS A 16 -13.41 -8.37 -15.31
C LYS A 16 -12.70 -9.17 -14.24
N THR A 17 -11.47 -9.61 -14.53
CA THR A 17 -10.60 -10.24 -13.54
C THR A 17 -10.16 -9.19 -12.52
N PRO A 18 -10.60 -9.24 -11.24
CA PRO A 18 -10.11 -8.30 -10.23
C PRO A 18 -8.59 -8.45 -10.04
N ILE A 19 -7.92 -7.30 -10.03
CA ILE A 19 -6.50 -7.14 -9.77
C ILE A 19 -6.35 -6.25 -8.55
N THR A 20 -5.51 -6.66 -7.60
CA THR A 20 -5.11 -5.79 -6.51
C THR A 20 -4.13 -4.76 -7.03
N CYS A 21 -4.41 -3.49 -6.76
CA CYS A 21 -3.54 -2.36 -7.04
C CYS A 21 -3.24 -1.63 -5.73
N LEU A 22 -2.06 -1.86 -5.17
CA LEU A 22 -1.58 -1.18 -3.97
C LEU A 22 -0.53 -0.14 -4.41
N THR A 23 -0.83 1.14 -4.22
CA THR A 23 0.09 2.23 -4.58
C THR A 23 0.54 2.97 -3.35
N ALA A 24 1.85 3.21 -3.27
CA ALA A 24 2.49 4.05 -2.28
C ALA A 24 3.22 5.20 -2.95
N VAL A 25 3.17 6.37 -2.31
CA VAL A 25 3.89 7.57 -2.74
C VAL A 25 4.94 7.88 -1.69
N PHE A 26 6.20 7.79 -2.11
CA PHE A 26 7.36 8.01 -1.25
C PHE A 26 7.91 9.40 -1.49
N HIS A 27 8.15 10.11 -0.39
CA HIS A 27 8.84 11.39 -0.38
C HIS A 27 10.11 11.23 0.45
N LYS A 28 11.24 11.68 -0.07
CA LYS A 28 12.49 11.78 0.68
C LYS A 28 13.22 13.05 0.32
N VAL A 29 14.14 13.48 1.19
CA VAL A 29 15.09 14.54 0.89
C VAL A 29 16.42 13.87 0.58
N ASP A 30 17.02 14.17 -0.56
CA ASP A 30 18.33 13.61 -0.90
C ASP A 30 19.48 14.29 -0.13
N ALA A 31 20.70 13.78 -0.29
CA ALA A 31 21.89 14.31 0.38
C ALA A 31 22.17 15.79 0.07
N SER A 32 21.61 16.35 -1.01
CA SER A 32 21.74 17.78 -1.37
C SER A 32 20.66 18.67 -0.74
N GLY A 33 19.72 18.09 0.01
CA GLY A 33 18.58 18.81 0.55
C GLY A 33 17.41 18.96 -0.43
N LYS A 34 17.47 18.32 -1.61
CA LYS A 34 16.42 18.41 -2.62
C LYS A 34 15.31 17.38 -2.33
N PRO A 35 14.03 17.79 -2.33
CA PRO A 35 12.92 16.85 -2.20
C PRO A 35 12.82 15.99 -3.47
N ARG A 36 12.65 14.69 -3.27
CA ARG A 36 12.41 13.69 -4.31
C ARG A 36 11.14 12.92 -4.00
N LYS A 37 10.39 12.60 -5.05
CA LYS A 37 9.13 11.84 -5.00
C LYS A 37 9.27 10.60 -5.86
N LYS A 38 8.80 9.45 -5.39
CA LYS A 38 8.68 8.24 -6.19
C LYS A 38 7.34 7.56 -5.93
N VAL A 39 6.67 7.17 -7.00
CA VAL A 39 5.46 6.36 -6.94
C VAL A 39 5.84 4.91 -7.17
N ILE A 40 5.41 4.02 -6.28
CA ILE A 40 5.57 2.57 -6.44
C ILE A 40 4.19 1.93 -6.39
N THR A 41 3.83 1.21 -7.45
CA THR A 41 2.56 0.50 -7.58
C THR A 41 2.81 -1.00 -7.64
N VAL A 42 2.21 -1.74 -6.70
CA VAL A 42 2.17 -3.20 -6.70
C VAL A 42 0.87 -3.67 -7.32
N LEU A 43 0.99 -4.50 -8.36
CA LEU A 43 -0.12 -5.18 -9.02
C LEU A 43 -0.09 -6.68 -8.72
N SER A 44 -1.24 -7.27 -8.39
CA SER A 44 -1.34 -8.69 -8.05
C SER A 44 -2.66 -9.33 -8.49
N ASN A 45 -2.61 -10.61 -8.87
CA ASN A 45 -3.82 -11.42 -9.06
C ASN A 45 -4.39 -11.94 -7.72
N ILE A 46 -3.70 -11.70 -6.61
CA ILE A 46 -4.15 -12.02 -5.26
C ILE A 46 -5.10 -10.90 -4.82
N TYR A 47 -6.37 -11.20 -4.59
CA TYR A 47 -7.39 -10.19 -4.25
C TYR A 47 -7.84 -10.22 -2.78
N ASN A 48 -7.33 -11.16 -1.97
CA ASN A 48 -7.51 -11.06 -0.52
C ASN A 48 -6.46 -10.11 0.06
N HIS A 49 -6.88 -8.89 0.37
CA HIS A 49 -6.05 -7.86 1.00
C HIS A 49 -5.86 -8.17 2.50
N THR A 50 -5.12 -9.23 2.82
CA THR A 50 -4.77 -9.57 4.21
C THR A 50 -3.56 -8.75 4.67
N ALA A 51 -3.34 -8.67 5.97
CA ALA A 51 -2.12 -8.05 6.51
C ALA A 51 -0.85 -8.74 5.99
N SER A 52 -0.83 -10.08 5.86
CA SER A 52 0.29 -10.80 5.23
C SER A 52 0.59 -10.32 3.81
N PHE A 53 -0.44 -10.06 2.99
CA PHE A 53 -0.23 -9.51 1.65
C PHE A 53 0.41 -8.12 1.72
N VAL A 54 -0.09 -7.26 2.61
CA VAL A 54 0.42 -5.90 2.78
C VAL A 54 1.87 -5.92 3.26
N ILE A 55 2.21 -6.70 4.29
CA ILE A 55 3.57 -6.87 4.81
C ILE A 55 4.55 -7.23 3.69
N MET A 56 4.23 -8.29 2.94
CA MET A 56 5.13 -8.75 1.88
C MET A 56 5.19 -7.80 0.69
N ALA A 57 4.12 -7.05 0.42
CA ALA A 57 4.13 -6.00 -0.59
C ALA A 57 5.05 -4.82 -0.16
N ILE A 58 5.04 -4.46 1.13
CA ILE A 58 5.94 -3.45 1.69
C ILE A 58 7.39 -3.92 1.56
N GLU A 59 7.71 -5.13 2.01
CA GLU A 59 9.05 -5.71 1.84
C GLU A 59 9.51 -5.64 0.39
N ARG A 60 8.60 -5.93 -0.55
CA ARG A 60 8.91 -5.87 -1.98
C ARG A 60 9.14 -4.44 -2.46
N MET A 61 8.39 -3.45 -1.98
CA MET A 61 8.59 -2.03 -2.31
C MET A 61 9.95 -1.53 -1.82
N PHE A 62 10.38 -1.92 -0.61
CA PHE A 62 11.66 -1.53 -0.04
C PHE A 62 12.90 -2.13 -0.73
N LYS A 63 12.70 -3.02 -1.71
CA LYS A 63 13.77 -3.44 -2.65
C LYS A 63 14.06 -2.42 -3.74
N SER A 64 13.26 -1.36 -3.86
CA SER A 64 13.49 -0.26 -4.79
C SER A 64 14.81 0.44 -4.49
N ASP A 65 15.58 0.77 -5.53
CA ASP A 65 16.80 1.56 -5.40
C ASP A 65 16.54 2.93 -4.75
N PHE A 66 15.32 3.46 -4.91
CA PHE A 66 14.92 4.73 -4.31
C PHE A 66 14.89 4.69 -2.77
N LEU A 67 14.78 3.49 -2.16
CA LEU A 67 14.58 3.33 -0.72
C LEU A 67 15.79 2.72 0.02
N LYS A 68 16.88 2.43 -0.69
CA LYS A 68 18.07 1.75 -0.12
C LYS A 68 18.77 2.52 1.01
N ASP A 69 18.62 3.83 1.03
CA ASP A 69 19.27 4.77 1.95
C ASP A 69 18.33 5.26 3.07
N ILE A 70 17.17 4.61 3.24
CA ILE A 70 16.15 5.03 4.21
C ILE A 70 16.32 4.28 5.53
N GLU A 71 16.56 5.03 6.60
CA GLU A 71 16.65 4.51 7.97
C GLU A 71 15.37 4.77 8.78
N THR A 72 14.56 5.74 8.39
CA THR A 72 13.35 6.13 9.12
C THR A 72 12.20 6.42 8.15
N VAL A 73 11.03 5.88 8.46
CA VAL A 73 9.82 5.98 7.64
C VAL A 73 8.66 6.49 8.48
N ARG A 74 8.06 7.59 8.04
CA ARG A 74 6.75 8.04 8.55
C ARG A 74 5.66 7.58 7.60
N TRP A 75 5.04 6.47 7.95
CA TRP A 75 3.98 5.84 7.18
C TRP A 75 2.64 6.53 7.41
N TRP A 76 1.86 6.74 6.36
CA TRP A 76 0.46 7.18 6.45
C TRP A 76 -0.48 6.30 5.63
N SER A 77 -1.59 5.86 6.22
CA SER A 77 -2.67 5.13 5.51
C SER A 77 -4.07 5.52 5.97
N ASP A 78 -5.10 5.07 5.25
CA ASP A 78 -6.53 5.35 5.50
C ASP A 78 -7.13 4.63 6.72
N GLY A 79 -6.34 3.83 7.42
CA GLY A 79 -6.80 3.05 8.56
C GLY A 79 -7.73 1.88 8.19
N GLY A 80 -7.80 1.51 6.90
CA GLY A 80 -8.55 0.34 6.45
C GLY A 80 -8.11 -0.94 7.16
N PRO A 81 -8.98 -1.98 7.28
CA PRO A 81 -8.68 -3.17 8.09
C PRO A 81 -7.38 -3.91 7.71
N HIS A 82 -6.93 -3.77 6.46
CA HIS A 82 -5.70 -4.36 5.96
C HIS A 82 -4.44 -3.57 6.35
N PHE A 83 -4.57 -2.29 6.72
CA PHE A 83 -3.49 -1.46 7.26
C PHE A 83 -3.56 -1.33 8.79
N LYS A 84 -4.72 -0.98 9.35
CA LYS A 84 -4.89 -0.81 10.80
C LYS A 84 -5.22 -2.15 11.47
N ASN A 85 -4.21 -2.99 11.63
CA ASN A 85 -4.34 -4.28 12.30
C ASN A 85 -3.08 -4.62 13.12
N LYS A 86 -3.27 -5.51 14.10
CA LYS A 86 -2.24 -5.95 15.05
C LYS A 86 -1.05 -6.67 14.39
N GLN A 87 -1.28 -7.37 13.28
CA GLN A 87 -0.25 -8.12 12.57
C GLN A 87 0.71 -7.18 11.83
N LEU A 88 0.20 -6.15 11.13
CA LEU A 88 1.04 -5.18 10.44
C LEU A 88 1.86 -4.35 11.42
N ILE A 89 1.24 -3.89 12.51
CA ILE A 89 1.94 -3.11 13.54
C ILE A 89 3.06 -3.95 14.16
N TRP A 90 2.78 -5.21 14.52
CA TRP A 90 3.80 -6.13 15.01
C TRP A 90 4.94 -6.31 13.99
N ALA A 91 4.62 -6.62 12.73
CA ALA A 91 5.62 -6.88 11.70
C ALA A 91 6.56 -5.68 11.43
N LEU A 92 6.09 -4.45 11.63
CA LEU A 92 6.89 -3.24 11.40
C LEU A 92 7.64 -2.73 12.62
N LEU A 93 7.17 -3.02 13.84
CA LEU A 93 7.67 -2.37 15.07
C LEU A 93 8.31 -3.31 16.08
N ASN A 94 8.22 -4.64 15.88
CA ASN A 94 8.80 -5.59 16.83
C ASN A 94 10.35 -5.56 16.84
N GLU A 95 10.99 -6.29 17.76
CA GLU A 95 12.45 -6.33 17.92
C GLU A 95 13.19 -6.91 16.70
N ASP A 96 12.56 -7.81 15.95
CA ASP A 96 13.00 -8.35 14.66
C ASP A 96 11.99 -7.94 13.56
N PRO A 97 11.97 -6.66 13.16
CA PRO A 97 10.99 -6.14 12.23
C PRO A 97 11.27 -6.68 10.82
N VAL A 98 10.21 -6.77 10.01
CA VAL A 98 10.27 -7.30 8.64
C VAL A 98 11.21 -6.49 7.71
N LEU A 99 11.54 -5.26 8.10
CA LEU A 99 12.54 -4.42 7.44
C LEU A 99 13.65 -4.05 8.44
N PRO A 100 14.65 -4.91 8.64
CA PRO A 100 15.75 -4.64 9.54
C PRO A 100 16.50 -3.36 9.17
N GLY A 101 16.82 -2.54 10.16
CA GLY A 101 17.51 -1.26 9.97
C GLY A 101 16.61 -0.08 9.58
N VAL A 102 15.30 -0.29 9.41
CA VAL A 102 14.34 0.77 9.10
C VAL A 102 13.38 0.97 10.26
N SER A 103 13.42 2.16 10.86
CA SER A 103 12.50 2.55 11.93
C SER A 103 11.18 3.09 11.36
N PHE A 104 10.05 2.57 11.83
CA PHE A 104 8.73 3.02 11.39
C PHE A 104 8.00 3.84 12.45
N GLU A 105 7.35 4.92 11.99
CA GLU A 105 6.25 5.59 12.66
C GLU A 105 4.99 5.38 11.81
N VAL A 106 4.07 4.54 12.28
CA VAL A 106 2.87 4.11 11.55
C VAL A 106 1.69 4.98 11.93
N ASN A 107 1.19 5.76 10.97
CA ASN A 107 0.11 6.71 11.18
C ASN A 107 -1.14 6.38 10.36
N PHE A 108 -2.30 6.64 10.96
CA PHE A 108 -3.62 6.39 10.38
C PHE A 108 -4.44 7.67 10.34
N ARG A 109 -4.89 8.05 9.15
CA ARG A 109 -5.82 9.16 8.95
C ARG A 109 -7.18 8.79 9.56
N VAL A 110 -7.86 9.74 10.21
CA VAL A 110 -9.27 9.56 10.56
C VAL A 110 -10.15 9.73 9.32
N SER A 111 -11.34 9.13 9.38
CA SER A 111 -12.40 9.28 8.38
C SER A 111 -12.62 10.76 8.03
N TYR A 112 -12.96 11.07 6.77
CA TYR A 112 -13.26 12.42 6.25
C TYR A 112 -12.06 13.34 5.90
N HIS A 113 -10.82 12.88 6.03
CA HIS A 113 -9.64 13.65 5.59
C HIS A 113 -9.34 13.52 4.08
N GLY A 114 -10.27 13.96 3.24
CA GLY A 114 -10.05 14.18 1.80
C GLY A 114 -9.48 12.98 1.03
N LYS A 115 -9.09 13.22 -0.23
CA LYS A 115 -8.33 12.26 -1.04
C LYS A 115 -6.85 12.37 -0.70
N GLY A 116 -6.16 11.24 -0.53
CA GLY A 116 -4.70 11.20 -0.38
C GLY A 116 -3.99 11.27 -1.73
N GLU A 117 -2.67 11.46 -1.72
CA GLU A 117 -1.86 11.41 -2.95
C GLU A 117 -2.00 10.10 -3.74
N PRO A 118 -2.10 8.90 -3.11
CA PRO A 118 -2.38 7.68 -3.86
C PRO A 118 -3.69 7.74 -4.67
N ASP A 119 -4.71 8.46 -4.20
CA ASP A 119 -5.98 8.62 -4.91
C ASP A 119 -5.82 9.50 -6.17
N GLU A 120 -4.92 10.48 -6.13
CA GLU A 120 -4.54 11.27 -7.31
C GLU A 120 -3.88 10.36 -8.35
N ILE A 121 -2.93 9.51 -7.92
CA ILE A 121 -2.30 8.52 -8.81
C ILE A 121 -3.33 7.56 -9.42
N PHE A 122 -4.29 7.08 -8.64
CA PHE A 122 -5.38 6.26 -9.17
C PHE A 122 -6.23 7.04 -10.19
N GLY A 123 -6.50 8.32 -9.92
CA GLY A 123 -7.16 9.22 -10.87
C GLY A 123 -6.38 9.35 -12.18
N GLU A 124 -5.06 9.53 -12.10
CA GLU A 124 -4.17 9.59 -13.27
C GLU A 124 -4.19 8.28 -14.06
N TYR A 125 -4.01 7.13 -13.40
CA TYR A 125 -4.11 5.82 -14.05
C TYR A 125 -5.46 5.64 -14.73
N MET A 126 -6.57 5.97 -14.08
CA MET A 126 -7.90 5.85 -14.67
C MET A 126 -8.06 6.74 -15.91
N GLN A 127 -7.64 8.00 -15.83
CA GLN A 127 -7.72 8.93 -16.96
C GLN A 127 -6.86 8.44 -18.14
N MET A 128 -5.65 7.98 -17.86
CA MET A 128 -4.70 7.58 -18.89
C MET A 128 -5.03 6.22 -19.50
N LEU A 129 -5.49 5.26 -18.71
CA LEU A 129 -6.02 3.99 -19.21
C LEU A 129 -7.25 4.23 -20.09
N THR A 130 -8.13 5.15 -19.72
CA THR A 130 -9.31 5.47 -20.53
C THR A 130 -8.94 6.09 -21.87
N LYS A 131 -7.92 6.96 -21.91
CA LYS A 131 -7.46 7.64 -23.13
C LYS A 131 -6.66 6.73 -24.07
N ASN A 132 -5.98 5.73 -23.52
CA ASN A 132 -5.04 4.86 -24.24
C ASN A 132 -5.45 3.38 -24.20
N LEU A 133 -6.74 3.08 -23.96
CA LEU A 133 -7.20 1.71 -23.93
C LEU A 133 -7.11 1.11 -25.34
N PRO A 134 -6.45 -0.05 -25.52
CA PRO A 134 -6.51 -0.78 -26.79
C PRO A 134 -7.96 -1.11 -27.16
N GLN A 135 -8.23 -1.30 -28.45
CA GLN A 135 -9.58 -1.63 -28.92
C GLN A 135 -10.06 -2.96 -28.33
N GLU A 136 -9.16 -3.92 -28.20
CA GLU A 136 -9.34 -5.22 -27.55
C GLU A 136 -9.33 -5.16 -26.01
N GLY A 137 -9.08 -3.99 -25.44
CA GLY A 137 -8.91 -3.79 -24.00
C GLY A 137 -7.61 -4.36 -23.44
N ILE A 138 -7.50 -4.38 -22.11
CA ILE A 138 -6.37 -4.99 -21.41
C ILE A 138 -6.79 -6.39 -20.96
N THR A 139 -6.17 -7.41 -21.56
CA THR A 139 -6.53 -8.81 -21.39
C THR A 139 -5.54 -9.60 -20.54
N SER A 140 -4.54 -8.94 -19.94
CA SER A 140 -3.64 -9.58 -18.99
C SER A 140 -3.02 -8.60 -17.99
N LEU A 141 -2.58 -9.13 -16.85
CA LEU A 141 -1.80 -8.37 -15.87
C LEU A 141 -0.53 -7.78 -16.49
N GLN A 142 0.14 -8.52 -17.39
CA GLN A 142 1.35 -8.03 -18.03
C GLN A 142 1.08 -6.86 -18.97
N GLN A 143 -0.02 -6.91 -19.72
CA GLN A 143 -0.45 -5.77 -20.53
C GLN A 143 -0.79 -4.56 -19.66
N LEU A 144 -1.45 -4.74 -18.51
CA LEU A 144 -1.71 -3.65 -17.57
C LEU A 144 -0.41 -3.02 -17.09
N VAL A 145 0.59 -3.82 -16.71
CA VAL A 145 1.91 -3.34 -16.29
C VAL A 145 2.57 -2.53 -17.41
N THR A 146 2.58 -3.05 -18.63
CA THR A 146 3.17 -2.36 -19.79
C THR A 146 2.49 -1.02 -20.02
N HIS A 147 1.15 -0.96 -19.94
CA HIS A 147 0.41 0.29 -20.10
C HIS A 147 0.73 1.30 -19.00
N LEU A 148 0.71 0.89 -17.72
CA LEU A 148 1.02 1.79 -16.61
C LEU A 148 2.45 2.33 -16.67
N LYS A 149 3.42 1.49 -17.05
CA LYS A 149 4.83 1.92 -17.25
C LYS A 149 4.98 2.87 -18.42
N PHE A 150 4.38 2.57 -19.56
CA PHE A 150 4.43 3.45 -20.72
C PHE A 150 3.85 4.83 -20.41
N VAL A 151 2.72 4.84 -19.72
CA VAL A 151 2.04 6.05 -19.25
C VAL A 151 2.91 6.87 -18.31
N SER A 152 3.53 6.24 -17.29
CA SER A 152 4.36 6.96 -16.34
C SER A 152 5.65 7.49 -16.99
N LEU A 153 6.23 6.76 -17.94
CA LEU A 153 7.35 7.21 -18.76
C LEU A 153 7.01 8.45 -19.60
N GLN A 154 5.82 8.47 -20.21
CA GLN A 154 5.36 9.65 -20.95
C GLN A 154 5.26 10.87 -20.04
N GLN A 155 4.71 10.72 -18.84
CA GLN A 155 4.67 11.82 -17.88
C GLN A 155 6.08 12.29 -17.48
N ALA A 156 6.97 11.35 -17.15
CA ALA A 156 8.37 11.66 -16.82
C ALA A 156 9.05 12.47 -17.93
N SER A 157 8.87 12.06 -19.18
CA SER A 157 9.40 12.78 -20.35
C SER A 157 8.77 14.16 -20.53
N LEU A 158 7.45 14.31 -20.35
CA LEU A 158 6.74 15.59 -20.52
C LEU A 158 7.22 16.65 -19.51
N PHE A 159 7.55 16.23 -18.29
CA PHE A 159 8.03 17.12 -17.24
C PHE A 159 9.56 17.21 -17.16
N GLY A 160 10.30 16.44 -17.98
CA GLY A 160 11.76 16.38 -17.91
C GLY A 160 12.28 15.86 -16.56
N ASP A 161 11.49 15.04 -15.86
CA ASP A 161 11.79 14.55 -14.53
C ASP A 161 11.65 13.01 -14.49
N PRO A 162 12.78 12.27 -14.49
CA PRO A 162 12.75 10.80 -14.45
C PRO A 162 12.15 10.25 -13.15
N ASP A 163 12.08 11.04 -12.08
CA ASP A 163 11.49 10.57 -10.82
C ASP A 163 9.97 10.40 -10.90
N LYS A 164 9.32 11.10 -11.83
CA LYS A 164 7.91 10.91 -12.17
C LYS A 164 7.61 9.58 -12.87
N GLU A 165 8.61 8.82 -13.28
CA GLU A 165 8.37 7.44 -13.71
C GLU A 165 7.97 6.59 -12.49
N HIS A 166 6.82 5.94 -12.60
CA HIS A 166 6.28 5.06 -11.56
C HIS A 166 6.93 3.68 -11.65
N GLU A 167 7.39 3.16 -10.51
CA GLU A 167 7.86 1.78 -10.42
C GLU A 167 6.64 0.84 -10.30
N VAL A 168 6.37 0.07 -11.35
CA VAL A 168 5.26 -0.90 -11.36
C VAL A 168 5.80 -2.31 -11.14
N ILE A 169 5.40 -2.92 -10.02
CA ILE A 169 5.85 -4.23 -9.55
C ILE A 169 4.72 -5.24 -9.71
N VAL A 170 4.99 -6.35 -10.40
CA VAL A 170 4.11 -7.54 -10.34
C VAL A 170 4.45 -8.35 -9.11
N PHE A 171 3.47 -8.58 -8.24
CA PHE A 171 3.67 -9.30 -7.00
C PHE A 171 2.69 -10.46 -6.88
N ASN A 172 3.15 -11.69 -7.16
CA ASN A 172 2.36 -12.89 -7.03
C ASN A 172 3.13 -13.90 -6.17
N LEU A 173 2.49 -14.36 -5.10
CA LEU A 173 3.08 -15.35 -4.19
C LEU A 173 2.33 -16.68 -4.27
N PRO A 174 3.02 -17.82 -4.35
CA PRO A 174 2.34 -19.12 -4.37
C PRO A 174 1.61 -19.39 -3.05
N ARG A 175 2.21 -18.96 -1.92
CA ARG A 175 1.70 -19.13 -0.57
C ARG A 175 2.09 -17.95 0.32
N PHE A 176 1.27 -17.74 1.35
CA PHE A 176 1.60 -16.99 2.56
C PHE A 176 2.00 -17.98 3.66
N ASP A 177 2.59 -17.45 4.72
CA ASP A 177 2.83 -18.21 5.94
C ASP A 177 1.51 -18.74 6.52
N THR A 178 1.61 -19.86 7.23
CA THR A 178 0.46 -20.49 7.90
C THR A 178 0.31 -20.05 9.35
N ILE A 179 1.28 -19.30 9.86
CA ILE A 179 1.30 -18.73 11.21
C ILE A 179 1.57 -17.24 11.06
N ALA A 180 0.84 -16.42 11.80
CA ALA A 180 1.06 -14.99 11.89
C ALA A 180 1.14 -14.57 13.36
N TYR A 181 2.12 -13.72 13.65
CA TYR A 181 2.26 -13.05 14.95
C TYR A 181 1.51 -11.73 14.94
N TYR A 182 0.93 -11.37 16.07
CA TYR A 182 0.21 -10.12 16.22
C TYR A 182 0.44 -9.49 17.58
N LEU A 183 0.48 -8.17 17.61
CA LEU A 183 0.68 -7.39 18.83
C LEU A 183 -0.49 -7.62 19.81
N LEU A 184 -0.18 -7.95 21.05
CA LEU A 184 -1.15 -7.97 22.15
C LEU A 184 -1.44 -6.54 22.60
N ILE A 185 -2.57 -6.03 22.12
CA ILE A 185 -3.05 -4.68 22.44
C ILE A 185 -4.57 -4.68 22.49
N ASP A 186 -5.13 -4.01 23.49
CA ASP A 186 -6.56 -3.75 23.57
C ASP A 186 -6.95 -2.45 22.86
N GLN A 187 -8.20 -2.37 22.41
CA GLN A 187 -8.76 -1.15 21.85
C GLN A 187 -7.94 -0.51 20.72
N LEU A 188 -7.27 -1.31 19.86
CA LEU A 188 -6.42 -0.84 18.74
C LEU A 188 -7.00 0.36 17.96
N LYS A 189 -8.32 0.36 17.77
CA LYS A 189 -9.05 1.42 17.04
C LYS A 189 -8.89 2.81 17.66
N LYS A 190 -8.64 2.93 18.97
CA LYS A 190 -8.42 4.16 19.74
C LYS A 190 -7.19 4.95 19.27
N TYR A 191 -6.16 4.25 18.80
CA TYR A 191 -4.87 4.87 18.48
C TYR A 191 -4.73 5.17 17.00
N HIS A 192 -4.01 6.23 16.67
CA HIS A 192 -3.79 6.72 15.30
C HIS A 192 -2.32 6.82 14.92
N SER A 193 -1.40 6.62 15.86
CA SER A 193 0.03 6.55 15.62
C SER A 193 0.65 5.43 16.46
N PHE A 194 1.63 4.74 15.89
CA PHE A 194 2.42 3.71 16.57
C PHE A 194 3.89 3.83 16.16
N PHE A 195 4.81 3.70 17.12
CA PHE A 195 6.25 3.63 16.83
C PHE A 195 6.96 2.83 17.94
N ALA A 196 8.16 2.34 17.65
CA ALA A 196 8.99 1.65 18.64
C ALA A 196 9.86 2.66 19.42
N ARG A 197 9.95 2.50 20.74
CA ARG A 197 10.87 3.25 21.62
C ARG A 197 11.27 2.35 22.78
N ASP A 198 12.57 2.22 23.02
CA ASP A 198 13.15 1.45 24.14
C ASP A 198 12.63 0.01 24.25
N GLY A 199 12.51 -0.69 23.12
CA GLY A 199 11.99 -2.07 23.05
C GLY A 199 10.47 -2.19 23.27
N LYS A 200 9.75 -1.06 23.32
CA LYS A 200 8.30 -1.02 23.54
C LYS A 200 7.58 -0.39 22.36
N THR A 201 6.30 -0.73 22.22
CA THR A 201 5.42 -0.04 21.27
C THR A 201 4.80 1.17 21.97
N VAL A 202 4.98 2.36 21.41
CA VAL A 202 4.30 3.57 21.86
C VAL A 202 3.13 3.83 20.93
N ALA A 203 1.93 3.98 21.48
CA ALA A 203 0.74 4.34 20.73
C ALA A 203 0.22 5.72 21.14
N LYS A 204 -0.26 6.49 20.16
CA LYS A 204 -0.88 7.81 20.40
C LYS A 204 -2.30 7.84 19.86
N THR A 205 -3.19 8.51 20.57
CA THR A 205 -4.57 8.77 20.10
C THR A 205 -4.62 9.76 18.94
N LEU A 206 -3.65 10.67 18.83
CA LEU A 206 -3.56 11.68 17.79
C LEU A 206 -2.12 11.79 17.27
N THR A 207 -1.98 12.12 15.99
CA THR A 207 -0.68 12.39 15.35
C THR A 207 -0.28 13.84 15.56
N GLY A 208 1.00 14.09 15.86
CA GLY A 208 1.55 15.45 15.93
C GLY A 208 1.19 16.28 17.17
N ILE A 209 0.61 15.65 18.20
CA ILE A 209 0.36 16.29 19.51
C ILE A 209 1.48 15.91 20.49
N SER A 210 1.70 16.77 21.50
CA SER A 210 2.68 16.57 22.58
C SER A 210 2.59 15.18 23.22
N ASP A 211 3.68 14.70 23.80
CA ASP A 211 3.85 13.37 24.42
C ASP A 211 2.85 13.02 25.54
N LYS A 212 1.96 13.94 25.91
CA LYS A 212 0.94 13.78 26.96
C LYS A 212 -0.11 12.69 26.66
N ASP A 213 -0.25 12.27 25.40
CA ASP A 213 -1.21 11.24 24.97
C ASP A 213 -0.53 9.93 24.54
N GLU A 214 0.71 9.70 24.99
CA GLU A 214 1.43 8.45 24.76
C GLU A 214 0.96 7.35 25.72
N GLU A 215 0.66 6.18 25.14
CA GLU A 215 0.45 4.96 25.87
C GLU A 215 1.57 3.97 25.51
N ILE A 216 2.29 3.51 26.53
CA ILE A 216 3.34 2.51 26.36
C ILE A 216 2.69 1.14 26.42
N ILE A 217 2.89 0.36 25.37
CA ILE A 217 2.39 -1.00 25.21
C ILE A 217 3.59 -1.93 25.21
N GLU A 218 3.53 -2.95 26.07
CA GLU A 218 4.55 -3.99 26.09
C GLU A 218 4.59 -4.70 24.73
N MET A 219 5.79 -5.01 24.27
CA MET A 219 6.00 -5.64 22.97
C MET A 219 5.77 -7.15 23.05
N GLU A 220 4.55 -7.51 23.42
CA GLU A 220 4.11 -8.90 23.51
C GLU A 220 3.34 -9.31 22.27
N SER A 221 3.52 -10.55 21.85
CA SER A 221 2.79 -11.12 20.71
C SER A 221 2.12 -12.43 21.06
N ASP A 222 1.10 -12.74 20.29
CA ASP A 222 0.51 -14.07 20.22
C ASP A 222 0.49 -14.53 18.76
N GLU A 223 0.35 -15.83 18.57
CA GLU A 223 0.38 -16.45 17.26
C GLU A 223 -1.00 -16.96 16.85
N LYS A 224 -1.28 -16.89 15.55
CA LYS A 224 -2.53 -17.41 14.99
C LYS A 224 -2.28 -18.18 13.72
N LYS A 225 -2.95 -19.33 13.62
CA LYS A 225 -3.04 -20.07 12.36
C LYS A 225 -3.84 -19.25 11.34
N ILE A 226 -3.22 -18.99 10.20
CA ILE A 226 -3.82 -18.26 9.08
C ILE A 226 -3.86 -19.12 7.82
N LYS A 227 -4.73 -18.72 6.88
CA LYS A 227 -4.82 -19.39 5.58
C LYS A 227 -3.61 -19.01 4.73
N GLY A 228 -2.67 -19.95 4.57
CA GLY A 228 -1.49 -19.77 3.72
C GLY A 228 -1.80 -19.72 2.22
N THR A 229 -3.02 -20.06 1.78
CA THR A 229 -3.38 -20.02 0.35
C THR A 229 -3.96 -18.65 -0.02
N PRO A 230 -3.31 -17.90 -0.93
CA PRO A 230 -3.85 -16.63 -1.44
C PRO A 230 -5.14 -16.87 -2.21
N LYS A 231 -6.11 -15.96 -2.07
CA LYS A 231 -7.31 -15.97 -2.93
C LYS A 231 -6.96 -15.27 -4.23
N ARG A 232 -7.11 -15.98 -5.35
CA ARG A 232 -6.79 -15.49 -6.69
C ARG A 232 -8.04 -15.35 -7.51
N SER A 233 -8.08 -14.32 -8.33
CA SER A 233 -9.18 -14.16 -9.26
C SER A 233 -9.23 -15.37 -10.21
N THR A 234 -10.38 -16.01 -10.30
CA THR A 234 -10.66 -17.12 -11.22
C THR A 234 -11.57 -16.69 -12.37
N ALA A 235 -11.94 -15.40 -12.44
CA ALA A 235 -12.78 -14.88 -13.50
C ALA A 235 -12.07 -15.07 -14.85
N ARG A 236 -12.73 -15.78 -15.77
CA ARG A 236 -12.24 -15.98 -17.13
C ARG A 236 -12.31 -14.63 -17.85
N ILE A 237 -11.21 -14.26 -18.50
CA ILE A 237 -11.18 -13.13 -19.44
C ILE A 237 -11.91 -13.62 -20.69
N ILE A 238 -13.19 -13.27 -20.81
CA ILE A 238 -13.96 -13.56 -22.01
C ILE A 238 -13.63 -12.42 -22.98
N THR A 239 -12.83 -12.72 -23.99
CA THR A 239 -12.72 -11.86 -25.18
C THR A 239 -13.98 -12.10 -26.00
N GLU A 240 -14.85 -11.09 -26.09
CA GLU A 240 -15.90 -11.04 -27.13
C GLU A 240 -15.28 -10.79 -28.50
#